data_AF-A0A1V6AQB4-F1
#
_entry.id   AF-A0A1V6AQB4-F1
#
_cell.length_a   1.000
_cell.length_b   1.000
_cell.length_c   1.000
_cell.angle_alpha   90.00
_cell.angle_beta   90.00
_cell.angle_gamma   90.00
#
_symmetry.space_group_name_H-M   'P 1'
#
loop_
_entity.id
_entity.type
_entity.pdbx_description
1 polymer ?
#
loop_
_entity_poly.entity_id
_entity_poly.type
_entity_poly.pdbx_seq_one_letter_code
_entity_poly.pdbx_strand_id
1 'polypeptide(L)'
;MNRIIARREIGFSADLVKKAEAFERERLLNPAARRKSADPRKTRLICPSCGCPMIPRPFNYQYVVPVDKCGSCGRIWFDADELETLQILIERARTDEKERR
;
A
#
# COMPACT_ATOMS: atom_id res chain seq x y z
N MET A 1 -9.16 -13.29 0.68
CA MET A 1 -8.52 -11.96 0.67
C MET A 1 -7.90 -11.75 2.05
N ASN A 2 -6.57 -11.71 2.15
CA ASN A 2 -5.88 -11.60 3.43
C ASN A 2 -6.08 -10.19 3.98
N ARG A 3 -6.99 -10.05 4.96
CA ARG A 3 -7.30 -8.78 5.62
C ARG A 3 -6.15 -8.44 6.57
N ILE A 4 -5.35 -7.45 6.20
CA ILE A 4 -4.48 -6.74 7.15
C ILE A 4 -5.25 -5.47 7.52
N ILE A 5 -5.86 -5.47 8.70
CA ILE A 5 -6.52 -4.28 9.25
C ILE A 5 -5.82 -4.01 10.57
N ALA A 6 -5.10 -2.90 10.67
CA ALA A 6 -4.63 -2.45 11.97
C ALA A 6 -5.85 -2.10 12.82
N ARG A 7 -5.82 -2.51 14.08
CA ARG A 7 -6.87 -2.24 15.06
C ARG A 7 -7.17 -0.73 15.07
N ARG A 8 -8.44 -0.36 14.97
CA ARG A 8 -8.89 1.05 14.97
C ARG A 8 -8.92 1.61 16.38
N GLU A 9 -7.75 1.83 16.99
CA GLU A 9 -7.69 2.48 18.30
C GLU A 9 -7.61 4.01 18.17
N ILE A 10 -7.11 4.53 17.04
CA ILE A 10 -6.92 5.97 16.78
C ILE A 10 -7.23 6.27 15.30
N GLY A 11 -7.80 7.44 15.00
CA GLY A 11 -8.02 7.92 13.63
C GLY A 11 -6.73 8.35 12.93
N PHE A 12 -6.78 8.45 11.60
CA PHE A 12 -5.64 8.93 10.80
C PHE A 12 -5.44 10.44 10.94
N SER A 13 -4.18 10.89 10.93
CA SER A 13 -3.88 12.33 10.89
C SER A 13 -4.37 12.95 9.57
N ALA A 14 -4.68 14.25 9.59
CA ALA A 14 -5.10 14.98 8.39
C ALA A 14 -4.06 14.87 7.25
N ASP A 15 -2.78 14.80 7.60
CA ASP A 15 -1.70 14.65 6.62
C ASP A 15 -1.70 13.27 5.96
N LEU A 16 -1.93 12.20 6.73
CA LEU A 16 -2.05 10.84 6.17
C LEU A 16 -3.27 10.73 5.25
N VAL A 17 -4.39 11.36 5.62
CA VAL A 17 -5.59 11.40 4.77
C VAL A 17 -5.30 12.12 3.45
N LYS A 18 -4.67 13.31 3.50
CA LYS A 18 -4.27 14.05 2.29
C LYS A 18 -3.31 13.26 1.41
N LYS A 19 -2.34 12.55 2.00
CA LYS A 19 -1.42 11.68 1.26
C LYS A 19 -2.17 10.53 0.56
N ALA A 20 -3.13 9.90 1.24
CA ALA A 20 -3.94 8.83 0.66
C ALA A 20 -4.83 9.34 -0.49
N GLU A 21 -5.42 10.53 -0.37
CA GLU A 21 -6.18 11.19 -1.44
C GLU A 21 -5.31 11.51 -2.65
N ALA A 22 -4.14 12.09 -2.42
CA ALA A 22 -3.18 12.38 -3.48
C ALA A 22 -2.75 11.09 -4.19
N PHE A 23 -2.50 10.02 -3.42
CA PHE A 23 -2.18 8.69 -3.96
C PHE A 23 -3.27 8.17 -4.88
N GLU A 24 -4.53 8.23 -4.45
CA GLU A 24 -5.67 7.75 -5.23
C GLU A 24 -5.90 8.58 -6.50
N ARG A 25 -5.81 9.90 -6.37
CA ARG A 25 -5.94 10.83 -7.50
C ARG A 25 -4.88 10.58 -8.57
N GLU A 26 -3.63 10.44 -8.15
CA GLU A 26 -2.53 10.13 -9.06
C GLU A 26 -2.73 8.79 -9.75
N ARG A 27 -3.20 7.76 -9.02
CA ARG A 27 -3.51 6.45 -9.60
C ARG A 27 -4.55 6.55 -10.72
N LEU A 28 -5.60 7.36 -10.54
CA LEU A 28 -6.66 7.55 -11.53
C LEU A 28 -6.14 8.26 -12.80
N LEU A 29 -5.26 9.25 -12.63
CA LEU A 29 -4.72 10.04 -13.73
C LEU A 29 -3.60 9.32 -14.49
N ASN A 30 -2.81 8.48 -13.81
CA ASN A 30 -1.70 7.76 -14.43
C ASN A 30 -1.53 6.34 -13.86
N PRO A 31 -2.36 5.37 -14.31
CA PRO A 31 -2.32 3.99 -13.81
C PRO A 31 -0.97 3.28 -14.03
N ALA A 32 -0.20 3.70 -15.03
CA ALA A 32 1.08 3.09 -15.39
C ALA A 32 2.29 3.67 -14.62
N ALA A 33 2.15 4.86 -14.02
CA ALA A 33 3.27 5.55 -13.37
C ALA A 33 3.70 4.96 -12.03
N ARG A 34 2.83 4.23 -11.33
CA ARG A 34 3.15 3.75 -9.97
C ARG A 34 3.98 2.48 -9.97
N ARG A 35 5.27 2.66 -10.26
CA ARG A 35 6.34 1.81 -9.74
C ARG A 35 6.89 2.52 -8.51
N LYS A 36 7.14 1.80 -7.39
CA LYS A 36 8.07 2.31 -6.36
C LYS A 36 9.30 2.79 -7.13
N SER A 37 9.68 4.05 -6.96
CA SER A 37 10.77 4.64 -7.72
C SER A 37 11.94 3.66 -7.71
N ALA A 38 12.37 3.23 -8.89
CA ALA A 38 13.62 2.49 -9.04
C ALA A 38 14.77 3.48 -8.86
N ASP A 39 14.78 4.19 -7.73
CA ASP A 39 15.88 5.06 -7.35
C ASP A 39 17.10 4.14 -7.24
N PRO A 40 18.11 4.30 -8.12
CA PRO A 40 19.29 3.45 -8.09
C PRO A 40 20.07 3.59 -6.77
N ARG A 41 19.80 4.64 -5.98
CA ARG A 41 20.37 4.84 -4.64
C ARG A 41 19.64 4.04 -3.55
N LYS A 42 18.43 3.54 -3.79
CA LYS A 42 17.69 2.76 -2.80
C LYS A 42 18.24 1.34 -2.77
N THR A 43 18.78 0.93 -1.63
CA THR A 43 19.29 -0.43 -1.43
C THR A 43 18.18 -1.44 -1.70
N ARG A 44 18.49 -2.52 -2.42
CA ARG A 44 17.52 -3.60 -2.64
C ARG A 44 17.13 -4.19 -1.28
N LEU A 45 15.84 -4.12 -0.96
CA LEU A 45 15.32 -4.64 0.29
C LEU A 45 15.52 -6.17 0.32
N ILE A 46 16.15 -6.67 1.39
CA ILE A 46 16.40 -8.10 1.59
C ILE A 46 15.35 -8.64 2.55
N CYS A 47 14.76 -9.79 2.22
CA CYS A 47 13.76 -10.39 3.08
C CYS A 47 14.41 -10.87 4.39
N PRO A 48 13.94 -10.42 5.57
CA PRO A 48 14.52 -10.81 6.85
C PRO A 48 14.28 -12.29 7.20
N SER A 49 13.39 -12.98 6.48
CA SER A 49 13.02 -14.36 6.78
C SER A 49 13.74 -15.40 5.93
N CYS A 50 14.19 -15.04 4.72
CA CYS A 50 14.82 -15.99 3.80
C CYS A 50 16.03 -15.41 3.03
N GLY A 51 16.37 -14.13 3.21
CA GLY A 51 17.51 -13.49 2.54
C GLY A 51 17.31 -13.19 1.05
N CYS A 52 16.18 -13.57 0.44
CA CYS A 52 15.92 -13.26 -0.97
C CYS A 52 15.61 -11.76 -1.18
N PRO A 53 15.99 -11.18 -2.33
CA PRO A 53 15.62 -9.81 -2.67
C PRO A 53 14.10 -9.67 -2.79
N MET A 54 13.57 -8.58 -2.26
CA MET A 54 12.16 -8.21 -2.38
C MET A 54 11.96 -7.32 -3.60
N ILE A 55 10.78 -7.46 -4.23
CA ILE A 55 10.46 -6.76 -5.47
C ILE A 55 9.21 -5.92 -5.24
N PRO A 56 9.18 -4.65 -5.70
CA PRO A 56 7.98 -3.85 -5.64
C PRO A 56 6.87 -4.44 -6.48
N ARG A 57 5.72 -4.68 -5.85
CA ARG A 57 4.50 -5.20 -6.47
C ARG A 57 3.28 -4.51 -5.85
N PRO A 58 2.16 -4.38 -6.58
CA PRO A 58 0.93 -3.90 -5.97
C PRO A 58 0.47 -4.87 -4.87
N PHE A 59 -0.16 -4.33 -3.82
CA PHE A 59 -0.73 -5.13 -2.73
C PHE A 59 -1.76 -6.13 -3.27
N ASN A 60 -2.72 -5.67 -4.08
CA ASN A 60 -3.58 -6.51 -4.92
C ASN A 60 -4.14 -5.69 -6.11
N TYR A 61 -5.00 -6.29 -6.93
CA TYR A 61 -5.58 -5.65 -8.12
C TYR A 61 -6.61 -4.56 -7.81
N GLN A 62 -7.26 -4.61 -6.64
CA GLN A 62 -8.23 -3.60 -6.22
C GLN A 62 -7.52 -2.37 -5.62
N TYR A 63 -6.56 -2.62 -4.73
CA TYR A 63 -5.74 -1.64 -4.04
C TYR A 63 -4.30 -1.74 -4.55
N VAL A 64 -4.01 -0.94 -5.58
CA VAL A 64 -2.72 -0.91 -6.29
C VAL A 64 -1.67 -0.11 -5.51
N VAL A 65 -1.63 -0.28 -4.20
CA VAL A 65 -0.61 0.31 -3.31
C VAL A 65 0.68 -0.47 -3.52
N PRO A 66 1.80 0.18 -3.93
CA PRO A 66 3.06 -0.53 -4.12
C PRO A 66 3.59 -0.99 -2.76
N VAL A 67 4.00 -2.26 -2.68
CA VAL A 67 4.60 -2.86 -1.49
C VAL A 67 5.76 -3.75 -1.93
N ASP A 68 6.74 -3.97 -1.08
CA ASP A 68 7.81 -4.91 -1.38
C ASP A 68 7.36 -6.33 -1.03
N LYS A 69 7.41 -7.24 -2.00
CA LYS A 69 7.02 -8.64 -1.82
C LYS A 69 8.22 -9.55 -2.01
N CYS A 70 8.41 -10.48 -1.08
CA CYS A 70 9.37 -11.55 -1.25
C CYS A 70 8.78 -12.61 -2.18
N GLY A 71 9.45 -12.88 -3.31
CA GLY A 71 9.01 -13.91 -4.26
C GLY A 71 9.19 -15.35 -3.76
N SER A 72 9.99 -15.57 -2.71
CA SER A 72 10.27 -16.90 -2.16
C SER A 72 9.32 -17.26 -1.02
N CYS A 73 9.24 -16.44 0.03
CA CYS A 73 8.43 -16.75 1.23
C CYS A 73 7.11 -15.98 1.31
N GLY A 74 6.82 -15.08 0.36
CA GLY A 74 5.55 -14.35 0.30
C GLY A 74 5.37 -13.23 1.33
N ARG A 75 6.38 -12.93 2.16
CA ARG A 75 6.34 -11.80 3.09
C ARG A 75 6.21 -10.47 2.34
N ILE A 76 5.48 -9.55 2.97
CA ILE A 76 5.19 -8.23 2.45
C ILE A 76 5.81 -7.20 3.41
N TRP A 77 6.47 -6.20 2.84
CA TRP A 77 7.05 -5.08 3.56
C TRP A 77 6.43 -3.78 3.08
N PHE A 78 6.01 -2.96 4.04
CA PHE A 78 5.43 -1.64 3.83
C PHE A 78 6.47 -0.60 4.23
N ASP A 79 6.70 0.38 3.36
CA ASP A 79 7.42 1.61 3.73
C ASP A 79 6.49 2.53 4.54
N ALA A 80 7.02 3.64 5.04
CA ALA A 80 6.26 4.64 5.76
C ALA A 80 5.03 5.10 4.96
N ASP A 81 3.90 5.26 5.65
CA ASP A 81 2.59 5.68 5.14
C ASP A 81 1.90 4.69 4.17
N GLU A 82 2.56 3.62 3.71
CA GLU A 82 1.96 2.68 2.74
C GLU A 82 0.84 1.84 3.38
N LEU A 83 1.03 1.41 4.63
CA LEU A 83 0.04 0.62 5.36
C LEU A 83 -1.19 1.46 5.71
N GLU A 84 -0.98 2.69 6.18
CA GLU A 84 -2.02 3.65 6.52
C GLU A 84 -2.81 4.05 5.27
N THR A 85 -2.12 4.32 4.15
CA THR A 85 -2.77 4.60 2.86
C THR A 85 -3.65 3.42 2.44
N LEU A 86 -3.14 2.19 2.51
CA LEU A 86 -3.93 1.00 2.20
C LEU A 86 -5.17 0.89 3.10
N GLN A 87 -5.02 1.14 4.40
CA GLN A 87 -6.13 1.07 5.34
C GLN A 87 -7.18 2.17 5.07
N ILE A 88 -6.77 3.42 4.84
CA ILE A 88 -7.68 4.53 4.49
C ILE A 88 -8.52 4.18 3.25
N LEU A 89 -7.89 3.65 2.20
CA LEU A 89 -8.59 3.28 0.97
C LEU A 89 -9.61 2.15 1.19
N ILE A 90 -9.24 1.11 1.95
CA ILE A 90 -10.15 0.00 2.29
C ILE A 90 -11.33 0.50 3.12
N GLU A 91 -11.08 1.40 4.08
CA GLU A 91 -12.10 1.93 4.97
C GLU A 91 -13.08 2.85 4.25
N ARG A 92 -12.61 3.70 3.33
CA ARG A 92 -13.47 4.54 2.48
C ARG A 92 -14.38 3.72 1.59
N ALA A 93 -13.81 2.75 0.87
CA ALA A 93 -14.61 1.88 0.00
C ALA A 93 -15.76 1.17 0.76
N ARG A 94 -15.54 0.80 2.02
CA ARG A 94 -16.59 0.22 2.88
C ARG A 94 -17.66 1.21 3.31
N THR A 95 -17.29 2.47 3.58
CA THR A 95 -18.27 3.51 3.93
C THR A 95 -19.15 3.80 2.73
N ASP A 96 -18.54 3.99 1.55
CA ASP A 96 -19.27 4.24 0.30
C ASP A 96 -20.23 3.09 -0.05
N GLU A 97 -19.80 1.84 0.15
CA GLU A 97 -20.66 0.65 -0.04
C GLU A 97 -21.85 0.61 0.92
N LYS A 98 -21.69 1.10 2.15
CA LYS A 98 -22.79 1.18 3.13
C LYS A 98 -23.77 2.29 2.80
N GLU A 99 -23.29 3.44 2.33
CA GLU A 99 -24.14 4.58 1.97
C GLU A 99 -24.94 4.35 0.67
N ARG A 100 -24.45 3.47 -0.21
CA ARG A 100 -25.14 3.07 -1.46
C ARG A 100 -26.19 1.98 -1.26
N ARG A 101 -26.34 1.41 -0.05
CA ARG A 101 -27.31 0.37 0.31
C ARG A 101 -28.45 0.96 1.11
#